data_AF-A0A9Q0PI95-F1
#
_entry.id   AF-A0A9Q0PI95-F1
#
_cell.length_a   1.000
_cell.length_b   1.000
_cell.length_c   1.000
_cell.angle_alpha   90.00
_cell.angle_beta   90.00
_cell.angle_gamma   90.00
#
_symmetry.space_group_name_H-M   'P 1'
#
loop_
_entity.id
_entity.type
_entity.pdbx_description
1 polymer ?
#
loop_
_entity_poly.entity_id
_entity_poly.type
_entity_poly.pdbx_seq_one_letter_code
_entity_poly.pdbx_strand_id
1 'polypeptide(L)'
;MALETWLIKVKTAISHRFDSVKTSTPIPKPSKKASVGVLAFEIAGLMSKLFHLWQSLSDKNIIRVRNDSVSLEGVHKIVSSDESFLLGLACAEMAENLRLVAKSVSRLSKRCGDTSLRGFEHLFDEFAKLGHDPNCWVLSWKDMEAQTKKLDRYVTVTATLYKEIEELSVLENGLRKALQCGELEGTTKEQKVLDLQQKIFWQRQEVKYLKDRSLWNRSFDTAVLILAKSVFTILARIKIVFGIAHGYPTSLPRCLSASATVHPTENPTTCNFVSGPLKSSKLEGNKDFSTGFFETNSKLLNPPATTLGAAALALHYANLIIIVEKDDKVTTTCWY
;
A
#
# COMPACT_ATOMS: atom_id res chain seq x y z
N MET A 1 -1.60 2.67 -61.56
CA MET A 1 -0.58 1.60 -61.69
C MET A 1 0.84 1.99 -61.21
N ALA A 2 1.19 3.27 -61.02
CA ALA A 2 2.54 3.67 -60.57
C ALA A 2 2.80 3.58 -59.04
N LEU A 3 1.75 3.63 -58.22
CA LEU A 3 1.86 3.56 -56.74
C LEU A 3 2.18 2.14 -56.25
N GLU A 4 1.66 1.12 -56.91
CA GLU A 4 1.93 -0.28 -56.55
C GLU A 4 3.38 -0.68 -56.86
N THR A 5 3.96 -0.13 -57.94
CA THR A 5 5.36 -0.34 -58.31
C THR A 5 6.32 0.28 -57.28
N TRP A 6 5.90 1.35 -56.60
CA TRP A 6 6.68 2.01 -55.56
C TRP A 6 6.65 1.22 -54.24
N LEU A 7 5.47 0.73 -53.83
CA LEU A 7 5.32 -0.12 -52.63
C LEU A 7 6.08 -1.45 -52.76
N ILE A 8 6.11 -2.06 -53.95
CA ILE A 8 6.87 -3.28 -54.19
C ILE A 8 8.37 -3.02 -54.09
N LYS A 9 8.87 -1.88 -54.62
CA LYS A 9 10.29 -1.49 -54.51
C LYS A 9 10.73 -1.19 -53.07
N VAL A 10 9.87 -0.58 -52.26
CA VAL A 10 10.16 -0.35 -50.83
C VAL A 10 10.18 -1.69 -50.07
N LYS A 11 9.28 -2.62 -50.41
CA LYS A 11 9.22 -3.95 -49.79
C LYS A 11 10.46 -4.80 -50.11
N THR A 12 10.98 -4.77 -51.33
CA THR A 12 12.22 -5.49 -51.68
C THR A 12 13.48 -4.81 -51.15
N ALA A 13 13.53 -3.47 -51.07
CA ALA A 13 14.66 -2.77 -50.47
C ALA A 13 14.82 -3.03 -48.96
N ILE A 14 13.73 -3.29 -48.25
CA ILE A 14 13.76 -3.68 -46.82
C ILE A 14 14.15 -5.16 -46.66
N SER A 15 13.75 -6.02 -47.60
CA SER A 15 14.03 -7.46 -47.53
C SER A 15 15.50 -7.83 -47.75
N HIS A 16 16.27 -7.03 -48.49
CA HIS A 16 17.68 -7.31 -48.80
C HIS A 16 18.69 -6.66 -47.85
N ARG A 17 18.25 -5.93 -46.81
CA ARG A 17 19.14 -5.25 -45.86
C ARG A 17 19.47 -6.08 -44.60
N PHE A 18 19.01 -7.33 -44.52
CA PHE A 18 19.11 -8.14 -43.30
C PHE A 18 20.06 -9.34 -43.36
N ASP A 19 20.76 -9.58 -44.45
CA ASP A 19 21.83 -10.58 -44.49
C ASP A 19 23.20 -9.89 -44.45
N SER A 20 23.61 -9.54 -43.23
CA SER A 20 25.02 -9.31 -42.90
C SER A 20 25.37 -10.12 -41.64
N VAL A 21 26.10 -11.20 -41.90
CA VAL A 21 27.02 -11.98 -41.06
C VAL A 21 27.06 -11.57 -39.57
N LYS A 22 26.62 -12.48 -38.69
CA LYS A 22 26.92 -12.44 -37.25
C LYS A 22 27.70 -13.68 -36.82
N THR A 23 29.01 -13.55 -36.77
CA THR A 23 29.85 -14.24 -35.78
C THR A 23 29.68 -13.54 -34.44
N SER A 24 28.96 -14.14 -33.49
CA SER A 24 29.12 -13.89 -32.05
C SER A 24 28.20 -14.78 -31.21
N THR A 25 28.79 -15.29 -30.14
CA THR A 25 28.25 -16.06 -29.01
C THR A 25 26.86 -15.65 -28.53
N PRO A 26 26.06 -16.59 -27.98
CA PRO A 26 24.68 -16.29 -27.55
C PRO A 26 24.67 -15.41 -26.30
N ILE A 27 24.24 -14.15 -26.47
CA ILE A 27 23.84 -13.25 -25.38
C ILE A 27 22.51 -13.76 -24.81
N PRO A 28 22.38 -14.00 -23.49
CA PRO A 28 21.13 -14.41 -22.89
C PRO A 28 20.11 -13.26 -22.98
N LYS A 29 18.97 -13.53 -23.64
CA LYS A 29 17.83 -12.60 -23.68
C LYS A 29 17.38 -12.33 -22.22
N PRO A 30 17.24 -11.07 -21.78
CA PRO A 30 16.72 -10.79 -20.45
C PRO A 30 15.30 -11.36 -20.36
N SER A 31 15.09 -12.31 -19.45
CA SER A 31 13.77 -12.87 -19.15
C SER A 31 12.82 -11.71 -18.83
N LYS A 32 11.77 -11.53 -19.63
CA LYS A 32 10.75 -10.51 -19.36
C LYS A 32 10.18 -10.77 -17.96
N LYS A 33 10.49 -9.92 -16.99
CA LYS A 33 9.92 -10.01 -15.64
C LYS A 33 8.40 -9.92 -15.77
N ALA A 34 7.68 -10.86 -15.15
CA ALA A 34 6.22 -10.87 -15.16
C ALA A 34 5.68 -9.55 -14.58
N SER A 35 4.80 -8.89 -15.33
CA SER A 35 4.09 -7.71 -14.85
C SER A 35 2.95 -8.11 -13.92
N VAL A 36 2.51 -7.16 -13.11
CA VAL A 36 1.43 -7.33 -12.13
C VAL A 36 0.09 -7.66 -12.81
N GLY A 37 -0.23 -7.01 -13.94
CA GLY A 37 -1.46 -7.24 -14.70
C GLY A 37 -2.72 -6.94 -13.89
N VAL A 38 -3.70 -7.85 -13.91
CA VAL A 38 -5.01 -7.70 -13.25
C VAL A 38 -4.89 -7.50 -11.73
N LEU A 39 -3.82 -8.04 -11.11
CA LEU A 39 -3.57 -7.85 -9.68
C LEU A 39 -3.25 -6.39 -9.31
N ALA A 40 -3.11 -5.49 -10.29
CA ALA A 40 -2.91 -4.07 -10.08
C ALA A 40 -4.02 -3.45 -9.23
N PHE A 41 -5.26 -3.90 -9.41
CA PHE A 41 -6.40 -3.38 -8.65
C PHE A 41 -6.36 -3.83 -7.18
N GLU A 42 -5.99 -5.08 -6.91
CA GLU A 42 -5.80 -5.57 -5.54
C GLU A 42 -4.64 -4.82 -4.87
N ILE A 43 -3.51 -4.68 -5.57
CA ILE A 43 -2.35 -3.93 -5.07
C ILE A 43 -2.71 -2.47 -4.81
N ALA A 44 -3.48 -1.81 -5.68
CA ALA A 44 -3.97 -0.46 -5.46
C ALA A 44 -4.83 -0.39 -4.18
N GLY A 45 -5.70 -1.39 -3.94
CA GLY A 45 -6.43 -1.51 -2.69
C GLY A 45 -5.52 -1.61 -1.45
N LEU A 46 -4.44 -2.40 -1.53
CA LEU A 46 -3.44 -2.46 -0.46
C LEU A 46 -2.70 -1.14 -0.26
N MET A 47 -2.32 -0.47 -1.35
CA MET A 47 -1.67 0.85 -1.31
C MET A 47 -2.56 1.91 -0.65
N SER A 48 -3.86 1.90 -0.97
CA SER A 48 -4.85 2.80 -0.35
C SER A 48 -4.98 2.52 1.16
N LYS A 49 -5.09 1.24 1.57
CA LYS A 49 -5.12 0.88 3.00
C LYS A 49 -3.88 1.35 3.75
N LEU A 50 -2.69 1.20 3.17
CA LEU A 50 -1.43 1.68 3.77
C LEU A 50 -1.37 3.20 3.84
N PHE A 51 -1.84 3.89 2.80
CA PHE A 51 -1.94 5.35 2.79
C PHE A 51 -2.82 5.84 3.95
N HIS A 52 -4.03 5.29 4.10
CA HIS A 52 -4.94 5.71 5.16
C HIS A 52 -4.44 5.34 6.55
N LEU A 53 -3.85 4.15 6.71
CA LEU A 53 -3.25 3.74 7.97
C LEU A 53 -2.10 4.67 8.37
N TRP A 54 -1.22 5.05 7.44
CA TRP A 54 -0.19 6.05 7.71
C TRP A 54 -0.76 7.41 8.13
N GLN A 55 -1.80 7.91 7.45
CA GLN A 55 -2.47 9.17 7.83
C GLN A 55 -3.11 9.09 9.22
N SER A 56 -3.72 7.96 9.57
CA SER A 56 -4.30 7.74 10.90
C SER A 56 -3.26 7.76 12.03
N LEU A 57 -1.99 7.48 11.71
CA LEU A 57 -0.85 7.50 12.64
C LEU A 57 -0.08 8.85 12.66
N SER A 58 -0.60 9.87 11.98
CA SER A 58 -0.07 11.24 12.06
C SER A 58 -0.18 11.80 13.48
N ASP A 59 0.75 12.65 13.89
CA ASP A 59 0.75 13.23 15.24
C ASP A 59 -0.59 13.89 15.58
N LYS A 60 -1.20 14.60 14.63
CA LYS A 60 -2.52 15.22 14.77
C LYS A 60 -3.61 14.20 15.11
N ASN A 61 -3.67 13.09 14.38
CA ASN A 61 -4.70 12.08 14.59
C ASN A 61 -4.46 11.29 15.88
N ILE A 62 -3.20 11.04 16.25
CA ILE A 62 -2.85 10.41 17.52
C ILE A 62 -3.22 11.28 18.72
N ILE A 63 -2.95 12.59 18.64
CA ILE A 63 -3.37 13.54 19.69
C ILE A 63 -4.89 13.54 19.80
N ARG A 64 -5.61 13.59 18.68
CA ARG A 64 -7.08 13.51 18.66
C ARG A 64 -7.62 12.22 19.28
N VAL A 65 -7.01 11.07 18.98
CA VAL A 65 -7.44 9.79 19.59
C VAL A 65 -7.23 9.84 21.10
N ARG A 66 -6.07 10.30 21.57
CA ARG A 66 -5.72 10.37 22.99
C ARG A 66 -6.57 11.37 23.78
N ASN A 67 -6.75 12.57 23.24
CA ASN A 67 -7.32 13.67 23.99
C ASN A 67 -8.82 13.84 23.77
N ASP A 68 -9.34 13.45 22.60
CA ASP A 68 -10.73 13.73 22.23
C ASP A 68 -11.58 12.47 22.13
N SER A 69 -11.00 11.30 21.80
CA SER A 69 -11.78 10.07 21.61
C SER A 69 -11.75 9.17 22.84
N VAL A 70 -10.56 8.98 23.43
CA VAL A 70 -10.38 8.15 24.63
C VAL A 70 -10.99 8.82 25.88
N SER A 71 -11.05 10.15 25.91
CA SER A 71 -11.62 10.95 27.01
C SER A 71 -13.15 11.10 26.97
N LEU A 72 -13.82 10.56 25.94
CA LEU A 72 -15.27 10.66 25.83
C LEU A 72 -15.94 9.83 26.92
N GLU A 73 -16.84 10.48 27.66
CA GLU A 73 -17.63 9.85 28.72
C GLU A 73 -18.38 8.59 28.25
N GLY A 74 -18.87 8.60 27.01
CA GLY A 74 -19.51 7.43 26.40
C GLY A 74 -18.56 6.24 26.24
N VAL A 75 -17.31 6.49 25.85
CA VAL A 75 -16.29 5.44 25.71
C VAL A 75 -15.90 4.88 27.07
N HIS A 76 -15.75 5.74 28.08
CA HIS A 76 -15.48 5.31 29.46
C HIS A 76 -16.58 4.45 30.07
N LYS A 77 -17.85 4.75 29.75
CA LYS A 77 -19.01 4.01 30.24
C LYS A 77 -19.27 2.71 29.49
N ILE A 78 -19.04 2.69 28.17
CA ILE A 78 -19.42 1.57 27.31
C ILE A 78 -18.28 0.55 27.16
N VAL A 79 -17.03 1.03 27.09
CA VAL A 79 -15.87 0.18 26.76
C VAL A 79 -15.01 -0.05 27.99
N SER A 80 -14.38 0.99 28.54
CA SER A 80 -13.54 0.90 29.73
C SER A 80 -13.16 2.29 30.24
N SER A 81 -13.09 2.46 31.56
CA SER A 81 -12.58 3.69 32.18
C SER A 81 -11.05 3.78 32.17
N ASP A 82 -10.35 2.68 31.87
CA ASP A 82 -8.89 2.65 31.79
C ASP A 82 -8.39 3.14 30.41
N GLU A 83 -7.83 4.34 30.37
CA GLU A 83 -7.25 4.94 29.17
C GLU A 83 -6.13 4.09 28.56
N SER A 84 -5.35 3.38 29.38
CA SER A 84 -4.27 2.50 28.90
C SER A 84 -4.84 1.31 28.14
N PHE A 85 -5.94 0.74 28.64
CA PHE A 85 -6.68 -0.30 27.93
C PHE A 85 -7.29 0.22 26.63
N LEU A 86 -7.90 1.40 26.63
CA LEU A 86 -8.48 2.00 25.42
C LEU A 86 -7.43 2.29 24.34
N LEU A 87 -6.25 2.80 24.74
CA LEU A 87 -5.12 2.98 23.83
C LEU A 87 -4.52 1.66 23.36
N GLY A 88 -4.50 0.64 24.22
CA GLY A 88 -4.17 -0.72 23.85
C GLY A 88 -5.10 -1.24 22.76
N LEU A 89 -6.41 -1.02 22.90
CA LEU A 89 -7.41 -1.45 21.92
C LEU A 89 -7.22 -0.75 20.57
N ALA A 90 -6.98 0.56 20.58
CA ALA A 90 -6.66 1.32 19.37
C ALA A 90 -5.35 0.82 18.70
N CYS A 91 -4.33 0.52 19.50
CA CYS A 91 -3.09 -0.07 19.00
C CYS A 91 -3.34 -1.42 18.33
N ALA A 92 -4.14 -2.27 18.98
CA ALA A 92 -4.47 -3.60 18.49
C ALA A 92 -5.22 -3.56 17.16
N GLU A 93 -6.20 -2.65 17.04
CA GLU A 93 -6.95 -2.44 15.81
C GLU A 93 -6.02 -2.00 14.66
N MET A 94 -5.12 -1.04 14.91
CA MET A 94 -4.14 -0.58 13.91
C MET A 94 -3.14 -1.67 13.53
N ALA A 95 -2.65 -2.43 14.52
CA ALA A 95 -1.74 -3.55 14.31
C ALA A 95 -2.40 -4.66 13.49
N GLU A 96 -3.65 -5.01 13.77
CA GLU A 96 -4.37 -6.05 13.05
C GLU A 96 -4.64 -5.64 11.59
N ASN A 97 -5.06 -4.39 11.37
CA ASN A 97 -5.21 -3.84 10.03
C ASN A 97 -3.90 -3.92 9.22
N LEU A 98 -2.76 -3.61 9.85
CA LEU A 98 -1.46 -3.77 9.21
C LEU A 98 -1.11 -5.24 8.93
N ARG A 99 -1.42 -6.15 9.86
CA ARG A 99 -1.16 -7.59 9.73
C ARG A 99 -1.90 -8.19 8.54
N LEU A 100 -3.17 -7.81 8.33
CA LEU A 100 -3.97 -8.24 7.18
C LEU A 100 -3.38 -7.76 5.85
N VAL A 101 -2.86 -6.52 5.81
CA VAL A 101 -2.13 -6.02 4.65
C VAL A 101 -0.84 -6.81 4.45
N ALA A 102 -0.04 -7.02 5.50
CA ALA A 102 1.22 -7.76 5.42
C ALA A 102 1.01 -9.21 4.92
N LYS A 103 -0.04 -9.91 5.35
CA LYS A 103 -0.41 -11.23 4.81
C LYS A 103 -0.69 -11.19 3.30
N SER A 104 -1.31 -10.11 2.82
CA SER A 104 -1.54 -9.92 1.38
C SER A 104 -0.23 -9.63 0.64
N VAL A 105 0.67 -8.84 1.23
CA VAL A 105 2.01 -8.60 0.68
C VAL A 105 2.84 -9.90 0.62
N SER A 106 2.81 -10.76 1.64
CA SER A 106 3.48 -12.08 1.61
C SER A 106 3.01 -12.92 0.42
N ARG A 107 1.70 -12.98 0.17
CA ARG A 107 1.15 -13.73 -0.97
C ARG A 107 1.65 -13.19 -2.32
N LEU A 108 1.78 -11.87 -2.44
CA LEU A 108 2.30 -11.22 -3.63
C LEU A 108 3.83 -11.39 -3.77
N SER A 109 4.57 -11.37 -2.66
CA SER A 109 6.02 -11.41 -2.66
C SER A 109 6.60 -12.74 -3.16
N LYS A 110 5.83 -13.83 -3.05
CA LYS A 110 6.15 -15.13 -3.66
C LYS A 110 6.33 -15.06 -5.19
N ARG A 111 5.75 -14.04 -5.84
CA ARG A 111 5.87 -13.80 -7.29
C ARG A 111 7.03 -12.88 -7.68
N CYS A 112 7.78 -12.35 -6.70
CA CYS A 112 8.95 -11.51 -6.96
C CYS A 112 10.10 -12.32 -7.57
N GLY A 113 10.96 -11.67 -8.34
CA GLY A 113 12.25 -12.21 -8.76
C GLY A 113 13.34 -12.01 -7.71
N ASP A 114 13.22 -10.98 -6.88
CA ASP A 114 14.16 -10.65 -5.81
C ASP A 114 14.02 -11.60 -4.60
N THR A 115 15.12 -12.24 -4.20
CA THR A 115 15.18 -13.17 -3.06
C THR A 115 14.81 -12.50 -1.74
N SER A 116 15.25 -11.25 -1.52
CA SER A 116 14.93 -10.49 -0.30
C SER A 116 13.43 -10.25 -0.17
N LEU A 117 12.77 -9.93 -1.28
CA LEU A 117 11.32 -9.71 -1.32
C LEU A 117 10.56 -11.03 -1.12
N ARG A 118 11.01 -12.14 -1.70
CA ARG A 118 10.39 -13.46 -1.45
C ARG A 118 10.40 -13.83 0.04
N GLY A 119 11.46 -13.45 0.75
CA GLY A 119 11.59 -13.62 2.20
C GLY A 119 10.77 -12.66 3.06
N PHE A 120 9.91 -11.81 2.46
CA PHE A 120 9.14 -10.77 3.17
C PHE A 120 8.41 -11.28 4.41
N GLU A 121 7.74 -12.43 4.34
CA GLU A 121 6.96 -12.97 5.46
C GLU A 121 7.83 -13.20 6.70
N HIS A 122 8.94 -13.90 6.52
CA HIS A 122 9.92 -14.15 7.59
C HIS A 122 10.49 -12.83 8.13
N LEU A 123 10.92 -11.94 7.25
CA LEU A 123 11.52 -10.66 7.63
C LEU A 123 10.53 -9.78 8.39
N PHE A 124 9.26 -9.78 8.00
CA PHE A 124 8.23 -9.02 8.67
C PHE A 124 7.95 -9.57 10.07
N ASP A 125 7.86 -10.90 10.23
CA ASP A 125 7.66 -11.52 11.53
C ASP A 125 8.86 -11.31 12.47
N GLU A 126 10.08 -11.41 11.94
CA GLU A 126 11.31 -11.11 12.68
C GLU A 126 11.36 -9.64 13.11
N PHE A 127 11.05 -8.72 12.20
CA PHE A 127 10.95 -7.29 12.52
C PHE A 127 9.84 -6.99 13.54
N ALA A 128 8.70 -7.67 13.44
CA ALA A 128 7.60 -7.51 14.39
C ALA A 128 7.98 -7.98 15.80
N LYS A 129 8.79 -9.04 15.93
CA LYS A 129 9.23 -9.57 17.22
C LYS A 129 10.45 -8.84 17.79
N LEU A 130 11.49 -8.67 16.98
CA LEU A 130 12.83 -8.26 17.42
C LEU A 130 13.21 -6.83 17.01
N GLY A 131 12.47 -6.23 16.07
CA GLY A 131 12.80 -4.93 15.49
C GLY A 131 14.00 -4.91 14.54
N HIS A 132 14.50 -6.08 14.17
CA HIS A 132 15.60 -6.23 13.24
C HIS A 132 15.14 -6.02 11.80
N ASP A 133 15.75 -5.06 11.10
CA ASP A 133 15.47 -4.72 9.69
C ASP A 133 16.76 -4.84 8.85
N PRO A 134 17.14 -6.05 8.43
CA PRO A 134 18.41 -6.28 7.72
C PRO A 134 18.45 -5.63 6.33
N ASN A 135 17.28 -5.32 5.75
CA ASN A 135 17.17 -4.73 4.42
C ASN A 135 16.96 -3.21 4.45
N CYS A 136 16.96 -2.58 5.63
CA CYS A 136 16.71 -1.15 5.82
C CYS A 136 15.44 -0.68 5.06
N TRP A 137 14.35 -1.44 5.20
CA TRP A 137 13.06 -1.11 4.59
C TRP A 137 12.29 -0.04 5.36
N VAL A 138 12.58 0.17 6.63
CA VAL A 138 12.03 1.30 7.41
C VAL A 138 12.50 2.61 6.77
N LEU A 139 11.55 3.46 6.42
CA LEU A 139 11.79 4.76 5.82
C LEU A 139 11.90 5.86 6.87
N SER A 140 12.67 6.90 6.56
CA SER A 140 12.58 8.15 7.31
C SER A 140 11.19 8.79 7.11
N TRP A 141 10.81 9.71 7.99
CA TRP A 141 9.54 10.45 7.84
C TRP A 141 9.42 11.13 6.47
N LYS A 142 10.49 11.80 6.01
CA LYS A 142 10.52 12.50 4.71
C LYS A 142 10.40 11.53 3.54
N ASP A 143 11.10 10.40 3.60
CA ASP A 143 11.03 9.38 2.54
C ASP A 143 9.66 8.70 2.51
N MET A 144 9.05 8.48 3.68
CA MET A 144 7.71 7.94 3.77
C MET A 144 6.67 8.93 3.23
N GLU A 145 6.84 10.24 3.38
CA GLU A 145 5.96 11.24 2.78
C GLU A 145 6.03 11.22 1.24
N ALA A 146 7.24 11.10 0.67
CA ALA A 146 7.42 10.90 -0.76
C ALA A 146 6.82 9.55 -1.23
N GLN A 147 7.02 8.49 -0.45
CA GLN A 147 6.42 7.17 -0.71
C GLN A 147 4.89 7.23 -0.68
N THR A 148 4.31 7.98 0.26
CA THR A 148 2.87 8.16 0.41
C THR A 148 2.26 8.86 -0.80
N LYS A 149 2.92 9.89 -1.34
CA LYS A 149 2.53 10.52 -2.62
C LYS A 149 2.60 9.54 -3.79
N LYS A 150 3.56 8.61 -3.77
CA LYS A 150 3.68 7.56 -4.79
C LYS A 150 2.55 6.53 -4.69
N LEU A 151 2.19 6.11 -3.47
CA LEU A 151 1.03 5.24 -3.22
C LEU A 151 -0.24 5.88 -3.78
N ASP A 152 -0.52 7.12 -3.38
CA ASP A 152 -1.72 7.87 -3.80
C ASP A 152 -1.80 8.04 -5.33
N ARG A 153 -0.68 8.37 -5.99
CA ARG A 153 -0.61 8.44 -7.44
C ARG A 153 -0.93 7.10 -8.10
N TYR A 154 -0.39 5.99 -7.60
CA TYR A 154 -0.70 4.67 -8.16
C TYR A 154 -2.15 4.28 -7.93
N VAL A 155 -2.70 4.56 -6.75
CA VAL A 155 -4.12 4.34 -6.43
C VAL A 155 -4.99 5.11 -7.42
N THR A 156 -4.74 6.41 -7.59
CA THR A 156 -5.51 7.29 -8.48
C THR A 156 -5.45 6.81 -9.93
N VAL A 157 -4.26 6.62 -10.50
CA VAL A 157 -4.11 6.20 -11.91
C VAL A 157 -4.70 4.81 -12.15
N THR A 158 -4.60 3.90 -11.17
CA THR A 158 -5.16 2.54 -11.30
C THR A 158 -6.69 2.54 -11.14
N ALA A 159 -7.27 3.45 -10.34
CA ALA A 159 -8.71 3.65 -10.25
C ALA A 159 -9.28 4.26 -11.55
N THR A 160 -8.59 5.25 -12.14
CA THR A 160 -8.93 5.77 -13.48
C THR A 160 -8.87 4.65 -14.51
N LEU A 161 -7.81 3.83 -14.52
CA LEU A 161 -7.71 2.69 -15.42
C LEU A 161 -8.92 1.74 -15.30
N TYR A 162 -9.38 1.46 -14.08
CA TYR A 162 -10.56 0.62 -13.87
C TYR A 162 -11.81 1.24 -14.52
N LYS A 163 -12.05 2.54 -14.29
CA LYS A 163 -13.17 3.29 -14.88
C LYS A 163 -13.12 3.28 -16.40
N GLU A 164 -11.96 3.57 -17.01
CA GLU A 164 -11.81 3.62 -18.46
C GLU A 164 -11.93 2.25 -19.13
N ILE A 165 -11.54 1.16 -18.44
CA ILE A 165 -11.78 -0.21 -18.90
C ILE A 165 -13.28 -0.54 -18.88
N GLU A 166 -14.00 -0.11 -17.84
CA GLU A 166 -15.45 -0.32 -17.76
C GLU A 166 -16.19 0.49 -18.83
N GLU A 167 -15.79 1.74 -19.06
CA GLU A 167 -16.35 2.56 -20.14
C GLU A 167 -16.09 1.94 -21.52
N LEU A 168 -14.89 1.37 -21.74
CA LEU A 168 -14.60 0.62 -22.96
C LEU A 168 -15.54 -0.59 -23.13
N SER A 169 -15.80 -1.33 -22.05
CA SER A 169 -16.70 -2.50 -22.07
C SER A 169 -18.14 -2.07 -22.43
N VAL A 170 -18.61 -0.95 -21.88
CA VAL A 170 -19.93 -0.37 -22.17
C VAL A 170 -20.01 0.07 -23.64
N LEU A 171 -18.99 0.76 -24.17
CA LEU A 171 -18.96 1.18 -25.57
C LEU A 171 -18.94 -0.01 -26.53
N GLU A 172 -18.14 -1.04 -26.25
CA GLU A 172 -18.07 -2.26 -27.07
C GLU A 172 -19.40 -3.02 -27.08
N ASN A 173 -20.06 -3.10 -25.92
CA ASN A 173 -21.40 -3.67 -25.82
C ASN A 173 -22.45 -2.81 -26.54
N GLY A 174 -22.33 -1.49 -26.49
CA GLY A 174 -23.17 -0.56 -27.23
C GLY A 174 -23.05 -0.74 -28.76
N LEU A 175 -21.82 -0.88 -29.26
CA LEU A 175 -21.57 -1.20 -30.67
C LEU A 175 -22.17 -2.54 -31.06
N ARG A 176 -22.01 -3.58 -30.24
CA ARG A 176 -22.58 -4.91 -30.49
C ARG A 176 -24.10 -4.87 -30.61
N LYS A 177 -24.77 -4.12 -29.74
CA LYS A 177 -26.23 -3.91 -29.79
C LYS A 177 -26.65 -3.11 -31.03
N ALA A 178 -25.90 -2.08 -31.40
CA ALA A 178 -26.18 -1.26 -32.59
C ALA A 178 -26.11 -2.08 -33.89
N LEU A 179 -25.19 -3.07 -33.95
CA LEU A 179 -25.06 -4.00 -35.09
C LEU A 179 -26.17 -5.06 -35.13
N GLN A 180 -26.75 -5.44 -33.97
CA GLN A 180 -27.80 -6.46 -33.88
C GLN A 180 -29.21 -5.90 -34.08
N CYS A 181 -29.41 -4.61 -33.87
CA CYS A 181 -30.70 -3.96 -34.11
C CYS A 181 -30.90 -3.76 -35.62
N GLY A 182 -31.49 -4.77 -36.29
CA GLY A 182 -31.97 -4.64 -37.66
C GLY A 182 -33.18 -3.72 -37.74
N GLU A 183 -33.31 -3.02 -38.85
CA GLU A 183 -34.47 -2.20 -39.27
C GLU A 183 -34.51 -0.74 -38.77
N LEU A 184 -34.91 0.14 -39.69
CA LEU A 184 -34.92 1.62 -39.73
C LEU A 184 -33.57 2.36 -39.98
N GLU A 185 -33.52 2.95 -41.18
CA GLU A 185 -32.68 4.03 -41.75
C GLU A 185 -31.16 3.84 -41.79
N GLY A 186 -30.66 3.32 -42.93
CA GLY A 186 -29.27 2.94 -43.16
C GLY A 186 -28.22 4.06 -42.97
N THR A 187 -28.50 5.31 -43.36
CA THR A 187 -27.47 6.37 -43.35
C THR A 187 -27.17 6.93 -41.96
N THR A 188 -28.20 7.22 -41.17
CA THR A 188 -28.04 7.73 -39.79
C THR A 188 -27.47 6.66 -38.85
N LYS A 189 -27.82 5.39 -39.08
CA LYS A 189 -27.31 4.26 -38.29
C LYS A 189 -25.85 3.95 -38.61
N GLU A 190 -25.48 3.97 -39.89
CA GLU A 190 -24.09 3.83 -40.34
C GLU A 190 -23.19 4.91 -39.75
N GLN A 191 -23.63 6.18 -39.77
CA GLN A 191 -22.86 7.27 -39.16
C GLN A 191 -22.65 7.05 -37.65
N LYS A 192 -23.70 6.67 -36.91
CA LYS A 192 -23.60 6.36 -35.47
C LYS A 192 -22.66 5.20 -35.18
N VAL A 193 -22.63 4.18 -36.05
CA VAL A 193 -21.72 3.04 -35.92
C VAL A 193 -20.27 3.47 -36.14
N LEU A 194 -19.99 4.28 -37.16
CA LEU A 194 -18.66 4.83 -37.41
C LEU A 194 -18.17 5.71 -36.25
N ASP A 195 -19.04 6.58 -35.73
CA ASP A 195 -18.73 7.43 -34.58
C ASP A 195 -18.41 6.59 -33.33
N LEU A 196 -19.19 5.52 -33.07
CA LEU A 196 -18.93 4.60 -31.95
C LEU A 196 -17.62 3.84 -32.12
N GLN A 197 -17.31 3.37 -33.34
CA GLN A 197 -16.03 2.72 -33.64
C GLN A 197 -14.84 3.65 -33.41
N GLN A 198 -14.95 4.92 -33.82
CA GLN A 198 -13.92 5.92 -33.57
C GLN A 198 -13.74 6.18 -32.07
N LYS A 199 -14.83 6.29 -31.30
CA LYS A 199 -14.76 6.42 -29.83
C LYS A 199 -14.08 5.23 -29.16
N ILE A 200 -14.43 4.00 -29.56
CA ILE A 200 -13.79 2.77 -29.05
C ILE A 200 -12.30 2.77 -29.35
N PHE A 201 -11.89 3.22 -30.53
CA PHE A 201 -10.47 3.32 -30.88
C PHE A 201 -9.72 4.27 -29.94
N TRP A 202 -10.24 5.48 -29.71
CA TRP A 202 -9.64 6.43 -28.77
C TRP A 202 -9.62 5.89 -27.33
N GLN A 203 -10.71 5.28 -26.90
CA GLN A 203 -10.82 4.68 -25.56
C GLN A 203 -9.79 3.56 -25.35
N ARG A 204 -9.56 2.71 -26.36
CA ARG A 204 -8.52 1.66 -26.31
C ARG A 204 -7.13 2.25 -26.16
N GLN A 205 -6.87 3.39 -26.81
CA GLN A 205 -5.59 4.07 -26.69
C GLN A 205 -5.39 4.69 -25.30
N GLU A 206 -6.44 5.26 -24.71
CA GLU A 206 -6.41 5.77 -23.33
C GLU A 206 -6.18 4.64 -22.32
N VAL A 207 -6.90 3.52 -22.44
CA VAL A 207 -6.68 2.33 -21.60
C VAL A 207 -5.23 1.83 -21.72
N LYS A 208 -4.65 1.83 -22.93
CA LYS A 208 -3.26 1.44 -23.13
C LYS A 208 -2.30 2.40 -22.41
N TYR A 209 -2.52 3.70 -22.56
CA TYR A 209 -1.75 4.74 -21.87
C TYR A 209 -1.82 4.60 -20.34
N LEU A 210 -3.01 4.37 -19.79
CA LEU A 210 -3.22 4.17 -18.37
C LEU A 210 -2.59 2.88 -17.85
N LYS A 211 -2.60 1.79 -18.64
CA LYS A 211 -1.86 0.55 -18.29
C LYS A 211 -0.36 0.79 -18.13
N ASP A 212 0.24 1.60 -18.98
CA ASP A 212 1.68 1.94 -18.90
C ASP A 212 2.04 2.79 -17.68
N ARG A 213 1.13 3.66 -17.24
CA ARG A 213 1.36 4.54 -16.08
C ARG A 213 1.00 3.90 -14.73
N SER A 214 -0.04 3.07 -14.71
CA SER A 214 -0.56 2.40 -13.52
C SER A 214 0.35 1.27 -13.01
N LEU A 215 -0.16 0.52 -12.03
CA LEU A 215 0.47 -0.70 -11.53
C LEU A 215 0.42 -1.87 -12.53
N TRP A 216 -0.45 -1.82 -13.54
CA TRP A 216 -0.67 -2.93 -14.48
C TRP A 216 0.61 -3.41 -15.17
N ASN A 217 1.42 -2.46 -15.66
CA ASN A 217 2.69 -2.75 -16.34
C ASN A 217 3.92 -2.66 -15.42
N ARG A 218 3.74 -2.60 -14.09
CA ARG A 218 4.85 -2.68 -13.12
C ARG A 218 5.21 -4.12 -12.83
N SER A 219 6.46 -4.34 -12.42
CA SER A 219 6.91 -5.65 -11.93
C SER A 219 6.43 -5.88 -10.50
N PHE A 220 6.29 -7.15 -10.12
CA PHE A 220 6.04 -7.53 -8.72
C PHE A 220 7.12 -6.98 -7.79
N ASP A 221 8.39 -7.04 -8.17
CA ASP A 221 9.50 -6.50 -7.37
C ASP A 221 9.28 -5.04 -6.99
N THR A 222 8.90 -4.19 -7.95
CA THR A 222 8.67 -2.76 -7.68
C THR A 222 7.45 -2.53 -6.80
N ALA A 223 6.35 -3.22 -7.08
CA ALA A 223 5.12 -3.07 -6.30
C ALA A 223 5.29 -3.55 -4.85
N VAL A 224 5.87 -4.74 -4.67
CA VAL A 224 6.10 -5.35 -3.36
C VAL A 224 7.13 -4.57 -2.56
N LEU A 225 8.20 -4.04 -3.18
CA LEU A 225 9.17 -3.20 -2.47
C LEU A 225 8.52 -1.92 -1.90
N ILE A 226 7.63 -1.28 -2.67
CA ILE A 226 6.88 -0.11 -2.18
C ILE A 226 6.02 -0.51 -0.98
N LEU A 227 5.25 -1.59 -1.11
CA LEU A 227 4.39 -2.10 -0.04
C LEU A 227 5.19 -2.50 1.21
N ALA A 228 6.30 -3.23 1.04
CA ALA A 228 7.14 -3.70 2.13
C ALA A 228 7.72 -2.54 2.94
N LYS A 229 8.29 -1.54 2.26
CA LYS A 229 8.80 -0.32 2.90
C LYS A 229 7.72 0.42 3.67
N SER A 230 6.53 0.56 3.10
CA SER A 230 5.38 1.17 3.78
C SER A 230 4.93 0.36 4.99
N VAL A 231 4.82 -0.97 4.88
CA VAL A 231 4.41 -1.85 5.98
C VAL A 231 5.39 -1.80 7.14
N PHE A 232 6.70 -1.88 6.87
CA PHE A 232 7.74 -1.81 7.91
C PHE A 232 7.73 -0.46 8.63
N THR A 233 7.63 0.63 7.86
CA THR A 233 7.60 1.99 8.42
C THR A 233 6.35 2.22 9.27
N ILE A 234 5.19 1.74 8.82
CA ILE A 234 3.93 1.85 9.58
C ILE A 234 4.02 1.02 10.86
N LEU A 235 4.56 -0.20 10.84
CA LEU A 235 4.74 -1.01 12.05
C LEU A 235 5.66 -0.31 13.06
N ALA A 236 6.79 0.23 12.59
CA ALA A 236 7.69 1.02 13.43
C ALA A 236 6.96 2.20 14.07
N ARG A 237 6.15 2.92 13.29
CA ARG A 237 5.36 4.07 13.76
C ARG A 237 4.31 3.66 14.79
N ILE A 238 3.59 2.55 14.59
CA ILE A 238 2.64 2.01 15.57
C ILE A 238 3.35 1.75 16.90
N LYS A 239 4.48 1.03 16.87
CA LYS A 239 5.25 0.73 18.09
C LYS A 239 5.73 1.99 18.81
N ILE A 240 6.21 3.00 18.08
CA ILE A 240 6.65 4.28 18.65
C ILE A 240 5.47 5.05 19.26
N VAL A 241 4.37 5.20 18.52
CA VAL A 241 3.21 5.98 18.95
C VAL A 241 2.60 5.40 20.21
N PHE A 242 2.43 4.08 20.29
CA PHE A 242 1.80 3.41 21.42
C PHE A 242 2.78 3.00 22.53
N GLY A 243 4.05 3.43 22.46
CA GLY A 243 5.02 3.22 23.55
C GLY A 243 5.45 1.77 23.76
N ILE A 244 5.40 0.94 22.72
CA ILE A 244 5.76 -0.48 22.78
C ILE A 244 7.28 -0.58 22.68
N ALA A 245 7.94 -0.48 23.83
CA ALA A 245 9.39 -0.46 23.96
C ALA A 245 10.01 -1.83 23.56
N HIS A 246 10.57 -1.89 22.35
CA HIS A 246 11.47 -2.97 21.91
C HIS A 246 12.62 -2.36 21.10
N GLY A 247 13.65 -1.80 21.75
CA GLY A 247 14.90 -1.41 21.08
C GLY A 247 14.84 -0.37 19.95
N TYR A 248 13.68 0.26 19.68
CA TYR A 248 13.55 1.30 18.67
C TYR A 248 14.03 2.64 19.20
N PRO A 249 14.78 3.44 18.42
CA PRO A 249 15.05 4.82 18.79
C PRO A 249 13.74 5.59 18.93
N THR A 250 13.68 6.49 19.90
CA THR A 250 12.53 7.35 20.26
C THR A 250 12.03 8.25 19.11
N SER A 251 12.66 8.17 17.94
CA SER A 251 12.27 8.82 16.70
C SER A 251 12.64 7.92 15.50
N LEU A 252 11.79 7.90 14.46
CA LEU A 252 12.17 7.34 13.15
C LEU A 252 13.52 7.95 12.70
N PRO A 253 14.42 7.16 12.07
CA PRO A 253 15.76 7.63 11.75
C PRO A 253 15.69 8.95 10.98
N ARG A 254 16.15 10.02 11.62
CA ARG A 254 16.34 11.33 11.01
C ARG A 254 17.67 11.25 10.28
N CYS A 255 17.66 11.11 8.96
CA CYS A 255 18.89 11.11 8.17
C CYS A 255 19.69 12.38 8.45
N LEU A 256 20.87 12.23 9.05
CA LEU A 256 21.92 13.24 9.07
C LEU A 256 22.58 13.26 7.68
N SER A 257 21.89 13.86 6.71
CA SER A 257 22.57 14.43 5.54
C SER A 257 22.79 15.90 5.82
N ALA A 258 23.88 16.21 6.52
CA ALA A 258 24.46 17.54 6.54
C ALA A 258 25.95 17.40 6.29
N SER A 259 26.37 18.02 5.19
CA SER A 259 27.71 18.04 4.64
C SER A 259 28.79 18.35 5.69
N ALA A 260 29.95 17.73 5.49
CA ALA A 260 31.19 18.15 6.11
C ALA A 260 31.45 19.63 5.81
N THR A 261 31.38 20.47 6.84
CA THR A 261 32.08 21.75 6.86
C THR A 261 33.13 21.66 7.96
N VAL A 262 34.37 21.48 7.53
CA VAL A 262 35.57 21.49 8.36
C VAL A 262 35.82 22.93 8.79
N HIS A 263 35.87 23.18 10.10
CA HIS A 263 36.59 24.31 10.67
C HIS A 263 37.51 23.78 11.78
N PRO A 264 38.83 24.01 11.70
CA PRO A 264 39.74 23.66 12.79
C PRO A 264 39.78 24.83 13.76
N THR A 265 39.61 24.57 15.06
CA THR A 265 40.13 25.48 16.09
C THR A 265 40.58 24.66 17.28
N GLU A 266 41.78 24.99 17.74
CA GLU A 266 42.71 24.17 18.49
C GLU A 266 42.42 24.15 20.01
N ASN A 267 42.43 22.94 20.59
CA ASN A 267 42.99 22.55 21.90
C ASN A 267 42.51 23.22 23.23
N PRO A 268 42.86 22.65 24.41
CA PRO A 268 42.87 21.22 24.81
C PRO A 268 42.22 21.01 26.21
N THR A 269 41.52 19.91 26.47
CA THR A 269 41.42 19.38 27.86
C THR A 269 40.98 17.90 27.89
N THR A 270 41.92 17.05 28.29
CA THR A 270 41.75 15.91 29.20
C THR A 270 40.73 14.82 28.85
N CYS A 271 41.23 13.80 28.16
CA CYS A 271 40.64 12.46 28.10
C CYS A 271 40.76 11.78 29.46
N ASN A 272 39.64 11.46 30.12
CA ASN A 272 39.58 10.45 31.17
C ASN A 272 38.51 9.43 30.83
N PHE A 273 38.95 8.34 30.21
CA PHE A 273 38.21 7.08 30.18
C PHE A 273 38.24 6.48 31.58
N VAL A 274 37.07 6.26 32.19
CA VAL A 274 36.92 5.35 33.33
C VAL A 274 35.83 4.35 32.97
N SER A 275 36.25 3.15 32.59
CA SER A 275 35.40 1.97 32.55
C SER A 275 35.23 1.45 33.97
N GLY A 276 33.99 1.37 34.45
CA GLY A 276 33.62 0.67 35.69
C GLY A 276 32.42 -0.24 35.43
N PRO A 277 32.38 -1.48 35.98
CA PRO A 277 31.36 -2.46 35.65
C PRO A 277 30.06 -2.17 36.42
N LEU A 278 28.97 -1.91 35.70
CA LEU A 278 27.64 -1.82 36.30
C LEU A 278 27.11 -3.23 36.58
N LYS A 279 27.01 -3.55 37.87
CA LYS A 279 26.29 -4.70 38.43
C LYS A 279 24.90 -4.78 37.80
N SER A 280 24.60 -5.89 37.14
CA SER A 280 23.23 -6.24 36.78
C SER A 280 22.43 -6.55 38.04
N SER A 281 21.40 -5.74 38.30
CA SER A 281 20.29 -6.20 39.14
C SER A 281 19.54 -7.26 38.34
N LYS A 282 19.57 -8.50 38.83
CA LYS A 282 18.65 -9.56 38.42
C LYS A 282 17.22 -9.04 38.63
N LEU A 283 16.53 -8.72 37.55
CA LEU A 283 15.08 -8.72 37.51
C LEU A 283 14.66 -10.09 36.96
N GLU A 284 13.83 -10.78 37.73
CA GLU A 284 13.32 -12.10 37.45
C GLU A 284 12.70 -12.18 36.05
N GLY A 285 13.07 -13.24 35.32
CA GLY A 285 12.59 -13.48 33.96
C GLY A 285 11.11 -13.82 33.96
N ASN A 286 10.28 -12.86 33.55
CA ASN A 286 8.92 -13.14 33.12
C ASN A 286 8.95 -13.93 31.80
N LYS A 287 8.43 -15.16 31.83
CA LYS A 287 8.27 -16.07 30.70
C LYS A 287 7.18 -15.63 29.69
N ASP A 288 6.82 -14.34 29.64
CA ASP A 288 5.77 -13.80 28.75
C ASP A 288 6.30 -13.14 27.47
N PHE A 289 7.62 -13.02 27.29
CA PHE A 289 8.22 -12.37 26.10
C PHE A 289 8.08 -13.16 24.78
N SER A 290 7.44 -14.34 24.79
CA SER A 290 7.31 -15.20 23.60
C SER A 290 5.97 -15.09 22.86
N THR A 291 4.96 -14.42 23.42
CA THR A 291 3.72 -14.14 22.68
C THR A 291 3.96 -12.96 21.74
N GLY A 292 4.01 -13.23 20.43
CA GLY A 292 4.39 -12.23 19.43
C GLY A 292 3.51 -10.97 19.45
N PHE A 293 4.07 -9.83 19.04
CA PHE A 293 3.37 -8.53 18.97
C PHE A 293 1.94 -8.63 18.45
N PHE A 294 1.73 -9.32 17.32
CA PHE A 294 0.40 -9.50 16.74
C PHE A 294 -0.50 -10.46 17.51
N GLU A 295 0.05 -11.45 18.18
CA GLU A 295 -0.70 -12.41 19.00
C GLU A 295 -1.35 -11.68 20.18
N THR A 296 -0.57 -10.85 20.91
CA THR A 296 -1.07 -10.06 22.04
C THR A 296 -2.15 -9.07 21.61
N ASN A 297 -1.94 -8.37 20.48
CA ASN A 297 -2.93 -7.45 19.93
C ASN A 297 -4.21 -8.18 19.48
N SER A 298 -4.08 -9.34 18.82
CA SER A 298 -5.24 -10.11 18.38
C SER A 298 -6.09 -10.63 19.55
N LYS A 299 -5.47 -10.98 20.68
CA LYS A 299 -6.19 -11.38 21.90
C LYS A 299 -6.98 -10.21 22.49
N LEU A 300 -6.43 -9.00 22.44
CA LEU A 300 -7.11 -7.79 22.94
C LEU A 300 -8.37 -7.44 22.13
N LEU A 301 -8.41 -7.78 20.84
CA LEU A 301 -9.57 -7.59 19.96
C LEU A 301 -10.66 -8.66 20.13
N ASN A 302 -10.48 -9.63 21.02
CA ASN A 302 -11.49 -10.64 21.33
C ASN A 302 -12.10 -10.34 22.70
N PRO A 303 -13.12 -9.46 22.78
CA PRO A 303 -13.73 -9.09 24.05
C PRO A 303 -14.50 -10.28 24.64
N PRO A 304 -14.62 -10.38 25.99
CA PRO A 304 -15.41 -11.43 26.63
C PRO A 304 -16.86 -11.40 26.16
N ALA A 305 -17.48 -12.58 25.99
CA ALA A 305 -18.85 -12.73 25.48
C ALA A 305 -19.93 -11.97 26.29
N THR A 306 -19.62 -11.58 27.53
CA THR A 306 -20.49 -10.82 28.43
C THR A 306 -20.42 -9.31 28.24
N THR A 307 -19.56 -8.81 27.34
CA THR A 307 -19.38 -7.36 27.10
C THR A 307 -20.20 -6.88 25.90
N LEU A 308 -20.58 -5.60 25.89
CA LEU A 308 -21.23 -4.99 24.74
C LEU A 308 -20.34 -5.04 23.48
N GLY A 309 -19.01 -5.00 23.65
CA GLY A 309 -18.07 -5.16 22.54
C GLY A 309 -18.24 -6.50 21.82
N ALA A 310 -18.42 -7.60 22.56
CA ALA A 310 -18.69 -8.91 21.96
C ALA A 310 -20.06 -8.98 21.27
N ALA A 311 -21.07 -8.31 21.83
CA ALA A 311 -22.39 -8.19 21.21
C ALA A 311 -22.32 -7.36 19.90
N ALA A 312 -21.65 -6.21 19.91
CA ALA A 312 -21.49 -5.35 18.73
C ALA A 312 -20.71 -6.01 17.59
N LEU A 313 -19.74 -6.87 17.91
CA LEU A 313 -18.98 -7.67 16.94
C LEU A 313 -19.82 -8.81 16.34
N ALA A 314 -20.91 -9.21 17.01
CA ALA A 314 -21.86 -10.14 16.43
C ALA A 314 -22.61 -9.44 15.29
N LEU A 315 -22.63 -10.10 14.13
CA LEU A 315 -23.15 -9.57 12.86
C LEU A 315 -24.59 -9.04 12.96
N HIS A 316 -25.38 -9.55 13.91
CA HIS A 316 -26.74 -9.10 14.18
C HIS A 316 -26.82 -7.67 14.74
N TYR A 317 -25.86 -7.26 15.57
CA TYR A 317 -25.81 -5.92 16.17
C TYR A 317 -24.97 -4.94 15.36
N ALA A 318 -23.95 -5.40 14.63
CA ALA A 318 -23.16 -4.55 13.73
C ALA A 318 -24.04 -3.84 12.69
N ASN A 319 -25.01 -4.56 12.11
CA ASN A 319 -25.97 -3.97 11.17
C ASN A 319 -26.90 -2.93 11.83
N LEU A 320 -27.31 -3.15 13.09
CA LEU A 320 -28.11 -2.20 13.86
C LEU A 320 -27.32 -0.92 14.17
N ILE A 321 -26.05 -1.03 14.58
CA ILE A 321 -25.19 0.13 14.86
C ILE A 321 -24.95 0.97 13.60
N ILE A 322 -24.71 0.32 12.45
CA ILE A 322 -24.55 1.00 11.16
C ILE A 322 -25.84 1.71 10.73
N ILE A 323 -27.01 1.10 10.96
CA ILE A 323 -28.32 1.73 10.67
C ILE A 323 -28.55 2.94 11.58
N VAL A 324 -28.31 2.80 12.89
CA VAL A 324 -28.48 3.89 13.86
C VAL A 324 -27.52 5.05 13.58
N GLU A 325 -26.25 4.79 13.25
CA GLU A 325 -25.27 5.84 12.91
C GLU A 325 -25.63 6.55 11.59
N LYS A 326 -26.29 5.85 10.67
CA LYS A 326 -26.79 6.42 9.42
C LYS A 326 -27.99 7.33 9.65
N ASP A 327 -28.86 6.97 10.59
CA ASP A 327 -30.04 7.77 10.96
C ASP A 327 -29.66 9.00 11.81
N ASP A 328 -28.65 8.91 12.68
CA ASP A 328 -28.12 10.07 13.42
C ASP A 328 -27.47 11.13 12.50
N LYS A 329 -26.75 10.70 11.46
CA LYS A 329 -26.17 11.62 10.46
C LYS A 329 -27.21 12.31 9.59
N VAL A 330 -28.36 11.67 9.33
CA VAL A 330 -29.51 12.28 8.64
C VAL A 330 -30.17 13.32 9.55
N THR A 331 -30.24 13.07 10.86
CA THR A 331 -30.86 14.00 11.81
C THR A 331 -30.01 15.26 12.05
N THR A 332 -28.68 15.17 11.91
CA THR A 332 -27.79 16.35 12.05
C THR A 332 -27.73 17.23 10.80
N THR A 333 -28.21 16.77 9.64
CA THR A 333 -28.24 17.55 8.38
C THR A 333 -29.58 18.23 8.10
N CYS A 334 -30.60 18.02 8.94
CA CYS A 334 -31.87 18.75 8.89
C CYS A 334 -31.98 19.94 9.87
N TRP A 335 -30.91 20.23 10.62
CA TRP A 335 -30.80 21.43 11.45
C TRP A 335 -29.43 22.10 11.28
N TYR A 336 -29.14 22.58 10.07
CA TYR A 336 -28.29 23.75 9.81
C TYR A 336 -28.55 24.34 8.43
#